data_AF-A0A1E5JWX5-F1
#
_entry.id   AF-A0A1E5JWX5-F1
#
_cell.length_a   1.000
_cell.length_b   1.000
_cell.length_c   1.000
_cell.angle_alpha   90.00
_cell.angle_beta   90.00
_cell.angle_gamma   90.00
#
_symmetry.space_group_name_H-M   'P 1'
#
loop_
_entity.id
_entity.type
_entity.pdbx_description
1 polymer ?
#
loop_
_entity_poly.entity_id
_entity_poly.type
_entity_poly.pdbx_seq_one_letter_code
_entity_poly.pdbx_strand_id
1 'polypeptide(L)'
;MMNEYTFEETSSRTVEVNGERLRRIDYNGIDPNRTEPEVDYCNISGRVFVDEMAFFQAAIEGNISDLIKDKVIERLNERPEEQPENAELA
;
A
#
# COMPACT_ATOMS: atom_id res chain seq x y z
N MET A 1 1.62 -5.03 -16.75
CA MET A 1 1.91 -6.22 -15.92
C MET A 1 2.66 -5.70 -14.70
N MET A 2 2.08 -5.81 -13.50
CA MET A 2 2.57 -5.19 -12.26
C MET A 2 3.42 -6.15 -11.40
N ASN A 3 3.74 -7.32 -11.93
CA ASN A 3 4.32 -8.44 -11.20
C ASN A 3 5.76 -8.21 -10.72
N GLU A 4 6.43 -7.19 -11.24
CA GLU A 4 7.86 -6.98 -10.99
C GLU A 4 8.14 -5.85 -10.00
N TYR A 5 7.13 -5.09 -9.54
CA TYR A 5 7.37 -4.03 -8.55
C TYR A 5 7.79 -4.60 -7.20
N THR A 6 8.86 -4.03 -6.64
CA THR A 6 9.29 -4.24 -5.25
C THR A 6 8.74 -3.10 -4.39
N PHE A 7 8.12 -3.44 -3.27
CA PHE A 7 7.57 -2.47 -2.33
C PHE A 7 8.36 -2.46 -1.03
N GLU A 8 8.69 -1.27 -0.54
CA GLU A 8 9.43 -1.06 0.70
C GLU A 8 8.61 -0.21 1.66
N GLU A 9 8.56 -0.64 2.92
CA GLU A 9 8.00 0.17 4.01
C GLU A 9 8.91 1.36 4.29
N THR A 10 8.31 2.56 4.33
CA THR A 10 9.00 3.79 4.74
C THR A 10 8.64 4.18 6.17
N SER A 11 7.39 3.95 6.56
CA SER A 11 6.88 4.25 7.88
C SER A 11 5.64 3.44 8.16
N SER A 12 5.44 3.04 9.41
CA SER A 12 4.17 2.50 9.85
C SER A 12 3.75 3.05 11.20
N ARG A 13 2.44 3.23 11.37
CA ARG A 13 1.84 3.65 12.63
C ARG A 13 0.45 3.06 12.81
N THR A 14 0.06 2.83 14.06
CA THR A 14 -1.29 2.38 14.39
C THR A 14 -2.23 3.58 14.29
N VAL A 15 -3.39 3.37 13.68
CA VAL A 15 -4.47 4.34 13.54
C VAL A 15 -5.78 3.67 13.91
N GLU A 16 -6.72 4.46 14.43
CA GLU A 16 -8.08 4.00 14.68
C GLU A 16 -8.98 4.55 13.56
N VAL A 17 -9.70 3.66 12.87
CA VAL A 17 -10.62 4.01 11.78
C VAL A 17 -11.93 3.29 12.07
N ASN A 18 -13.03 4.04 12.23
CA ASN A 18 -14.37 3.49 12.53
C ASN A 18 -14.42 2.54 13.76
N GLY A 19 -13.56 2.77 14.77
CA GLY A 19 -13.46 1.93 15.98
C GLY A 19 -12.58 0.68 15.82
N GLU A 20 -11.99 0.47 14.65
CA GLU A 20 -11.04 -0.62 14.38
C GLU A 20 -9.59 -0.12 14.44
N ARG A 21 -8.71 -0.92 15.05
CA ARG A 21 -7.27 -0.63 15.13
C ARG A 21 -6.56 -1.20 13.92
N LEU A 22 -6.11 -0.32 13.03
CA LEU A 22 -5.41 -0.68 11.80
C LEU A 22 -3.97 -0.18 11.85
N ARG A 23 -3.10 -0.84 11.10
CA ARG A 23 -1.77 -0.33 10.79
C ARG A 23 -1.83 0.44 9.48
N ARG A 24 -1.53 1.73 9.53
CA ARG A 24 -1.21 2.52 8.34
C ARG A 24 0.26 2.26 8.00
N ILE A 25 0.51 1.86 6.76
CA ILE A 25 1.85 1.63 6.22
C ILE A 25 2.03 2.57 5.03
N ASP A 26 3.02 3.46 5.15
CA ASP A 26 3.48 4.30 4.05
C ASP A 26 4.59 3.54 3.32
N TYR A 27 4.50 3.45 1.99
CA TYR A 27 5.38 2.62 1.19
C TYR A 27 5.90 3.34 -0.04
N ASN A 28 7.02 2.84 -0.56
CA ASN A 28 7.57 3.17 -1.86
C ASN A 28 7.64 1.92 -2.74
N GLY A 29 7.41 2.09 -4.04
CA GLY A 29 7.44 1.06 -5.07
C GLY A 29 8.52 1.37 -6.10
N ILE A 30 9.31 0.35 -6.42
CA ILE A 30 10.44 0.41 -7.35
C ILE A 30 10.16 -0.55 -8.52
N ASP A 31 10.30 -0.05 -9.75
CA ASP A 31 10.14 -0.84 -10.98
C ASP A 31 11.51 -1.37 -11.42
N PRO A 32 11.74 -2.70 -11.42
CA PRO A 32 13.04 -3.27 -11.76
C PRO A 32 13.34 -3.24 -13.26
N ASN A 33 12.35 -2.99 -14.13
CA ASN A 33 12.56 -2.92 -15.57
C ASN A 33 13.10 -1.57 -16.05
N ARG A 34 13.29 -0.60 -15.14
CA ARG A 34 13.71 0.75 -15.51
C ARG A 34 15.24 0.88 -15.40
N THR A 35 15.91 0.64 -16.52
CA THR A 35 17.37 0.63 -16.68
C THR A 35 18.01 2.03 -16.80
N GLU A 36 17.52 3.05 -16.09
CA GLU A 36 18.12 4.39 -16.12
C GLU A 36 18.67 4.77 -14.72
N PRO A 37 20.01 4.81 -14.56
CA PRO A 37 20.67 4.85 -13.25
C PRO A 37 20.80 6.25 -12.62
N GLU A 38 20.21 7.30 -13.18
CA GLU A 38 20.55 8.69 -12.81
C GLU A 38 19.47 9.47 -12.04
N VAL A 39 18.39 8.82 -11.60
CA VAL A 39 17.33 9.55 -10.90
C VAL A 39 16.77 8.73 -9.73
N ASP A 40 17.07 9.21 -8.53
CA ASP A 40 16.70 8.81 -7.16
C ASP A 40 15.17 8.76 -6.88
N TYR A 41 14.38 8.08 -7.72
CA TYR A 41 12.92 8.18 -7.67
C TYR A 41 12.26 6.83 -7.39
N CYS A 42 11.77 6.69 -6.17
CA CYS A 42 10.61 5.84 -5.88
C CYS A 42 9.49 6.21 -6.87
N ASN A 43 9.14 5.29 -7.77
CA ASN A 43 8.21 5.58 -8.86
C ASN A 43 6.75 5.60 -8.38
N ILE A 44 6.46 4.95 -7.26
CA ILE A 44 5.13 4.89 -6.66
C ILE A 44 5.29 5.06 -5.15
N SER A 45 4.79 6.15 -4.59
CA SER A 45 4.63 6.28 -3.15
C SER A 45 3.15 6.22 -2.79
N GLY A 46 2.84 5.62 -1.64
CA GLY A 46 1.46 5.43 -1.26
C GLY A 46 1.30 5.04 0.19
N ARG A 47 0.04 4.75 0.54
CA ARG A 47 -0.32 4.27 1.86
C ARG A 47 -1.37 3.17 1.74
N VAL A 48 -1.16 2.10 2.49
CA VAL A 48 -2.14 1.03 2.69
C VAL A 48 -2.53 0.95 4.15
N PHE A 49 -3.73 0.45 4.39
CA PHE A 49 -4.22 0.12 5.71
C PHE A 49 -4.37 -1.39 5.78
N VAL A 50 -3.83 -1.97 6.84
CA VAL A 50 -3.93 -3.41 7.10
C VAL A 50 -4.34 -3.63 8.54
N ASP A 51 -4.87 -4.81 8.83
CA ASP A 51 -5.08 -5.24 10.21
C ASP A 51 -3.75 -5.24 10.99
N GLU A 52 -3.79 -4.81 12.24
CA GLU A 52 -2.60 -4.73 13.09
C GLU A 52 -1.93 -6.11 13.26
N MET A 53 -2.70 -7.19 13.37
CA MET A 53 -2.16 -8.55 13.48
C MET A 53 -1.53 -9.02 12.17
N ALA A 54 -2.17 -8.71 11.03
CA ALA A 54 -1.62 -9.05 9.71
C ALA A 54 -0.25 -8.37 9.49
N PHE A 55 -0.11 -7.11 9.91
CA PHE A 55 1.17 -6.40 9.85
C PHE A 55 2.24 -7.08 10.72
N PHE A 56 1.93 -7.39 11.98
CA PHE A 56 2.92 -8.00 12.87
C PHE A 56 3.34 -9.38 12.40
N GLN A 57 2.41 -10.17 11.87
CA GLN A 57 2.73 -11.48 11.33
C GLN A 57 3.66 -11.36 10.11
N ALA A 58 3.34 -10.47 9.17
CA ALA A 58 4.21 -10.22 8.00
C ALA A 58 5.59 -9.70 8.42
N ALA A 59 5.69 -8.88 9.47
CA ALA A 59 6.96 -8.40 10.01
C ALA A 59 7.82 -9.52 10.60
N ILE A 60 7.22 -10.46 11.32
CA ILE A 60 7.91 -11.64 11.89
C ILE A 60 8.40 -12.56 10.77
N GLU A 61 7.58 -12.75 9.74
CA GLU A 61 7.88 -13.63 8.61
C GLU A 61 8.81 -12.98 7.56
N GLY A 62 9.07 -11.67 7.67
CA GLY A 62 9.90 -10.92 6.72
C GLY A 62 9.21 -10.58 5.39
N ASN A 63 7.88 -10.68 5.34
CA ASN A 63 7.07 -10.58 4.11
C ASN A 63 6.24 -9.28 4.04
N ILE A 64 6.69 -8.19 4.68
CA ILE A 64 5.98 -6.90 4.66
C ILE A 64 5.83 -6.38 3.23
N SER A 65 6.85 -6.55 2.39
CA SER A 65 6.82 -6.15 0.98
C SER A 65 5.69 -6.84 0.19
N ASP A 66 5.48 -8.13 0.44
CA ASP A 66 4.41 -8.89 -0.20
C ASP A 66 3.04 -8.47 0.30
N LEU A 67 2.90 -8.23 1.63
CA LEU A 67 1.67 -7.69 2.21
C LEU A 67 1.28 -6.34 1.60
N ILE A 68 2.25 -5.44 1.40
CA ILE A 68 2.02 -4.14 0.74
C ILE A 68 1.60 -4.38 -0.71
N LYS A 69 2.31 -5.24 -1.44
CA LYS A 69 2.02 -5.56 -2.85
C LYS A 69 0.60 -6.07 -3.02
N ASP A 70 0.18 -7.03 -2.21
CA ASP A 70 -1.16 -7.60 -2.25
C ASP A 70 -2.23 -6.53 -2.01
N LYS A 71 -2.04 -5.66 -1.01
CA LYS A 71 -2.98 -4.58 -0.70
C LYS A 71 -3.05 -3.52 -1.81
N VAL A 72 -1.92 -3.22 -2.45
CA VAL A 72 -1.88 -2.31 -3.59
C VAL A 72 -2.61 -2.92 -4.79
N ILE A 73 -2.42 -4.21 -5.05
CA ILE A 73 -3.10 -4.94 -6.13
C ILE A 73 -4.60 -5.03 -5.85
N GLU A 74 -5.02 -5.35 -4.63
CA GLU A 74 -6.42 -5.35 -4.20
C GLU A 74 -7.05 -3.99 -4.52
N ARG A 75 -6.44 -2.90 -4.06
CA ARG A 75 -6.94 -1.53 -4.28
C ARG A 75 -7.01 -1.11 -5.74
N LEU A 76 -6.16 -1.64 -6.60
CA LEU A 76 -6.19 -1.37 -8.04
C LEU A 76 -7.20 -2.25 -8.78
N ASN A 77 -7.47 -3.44 -8.26
CA ASN A 77 -8.47 -4.37 -8.78
C ASN A 77 -9.88 -4.05 -8.30
N GLU A 78 -10.02 -3.33 -7.19
CA GLU A 78 -11.22 -2.57 -6.84
C GLU A 78 -11.47 -1.54 -7.96
N ARG A 79 -12.15 -1.99 -9.03
CA ARG A 79 -12.71 -1.11 -10.06
C ARG A 79 -13.50 0.00 -9.35
N PRO A 80 -13.54 1.22 -9.89
CA PRO A 80 -14.40 2.29 -9.38
C PRO A 80 -15.87 1.97 -9.70
N GLU A 81 -16.40 0.91 -9.12
CA GLU A 81 -17.84 0.69 -9.02
C GLU A 81 -18.20 1.07 -7.58
N GLU A 82 -18.88 2.22 -7.49
CA GLU A 82 -19.56 2.74 -6.30
C GLU A 82 -18.66 3.41 -5.25
N GLN A 83 -18.18 4.62 -5.57
CA GLN A 83 -18.29 5.71 -4.58
C GLN A 83 -19.73 6.25 -4.67
N PRO A 84 -20.68 5.83 -3.81
CA PRO A 84 -21.83 6.69 -3.58
C PRO A 84 -21.32 7.92 -2.80
N GLU A 85 -22.00 9.05 -2.99
CA GLU A 85 -21.88 10.26 -2.15
C GLU A 85 -20.84 11.32 -2.58
N ASN A 86 -21.01 11.82 -3.82
CA ASN A 86 -21.00 13.27 -4.06
C ASN A 86 -22.43 13.78 -4.32
N ALA A 87 -23.39 13.26 -3.53
CA ALA A 87 -24.75 13.78 -3.46
C ALA A 87 -24.91 14.50 -2.12
N GLU A 88 -24.25 15.65 -1.99
CA GLU A 88 -24.62 16.81 -1.18
C GLU A 88 -23.35 17.63 -0.91
N LEU A 89 -23.19 18.75 -1.61
CA LEU A 89 -23.14 20.08 -1.00
C LEU A 89 -22.83 21.16 -2.07
N ALA A 90 -23.75 22.12 -2.12
CA ALA A 90 -23.76 23.43 -2.80
C ALA A 90 -24.19 23.47 -4.28
#